data_AF-A0A0G3BQ61-F1
#
_entry.id   AF-A0A0G3BQ61-F1
#
_cell.length_a   1.000
_cell.length_b   1.000
_cell.length_c   1.000
_cell.angle_alpha   90.00
_cell.angle_beta   90.00
_cell.angle_gamma   90.00
#
_symmetry.space_group_name_H-M   'P 1'
#
loop_
_entity.id
_entity.type
_entity.pdbx_description
1 polymer ?
#
loop_
_entity_poly.entity_id
_entity_poly.type
_entity_poly.pdbx_seq_one_letter_code
_entity_poly.pdbx_strand_id
1 'polypeptide(L)'
;MNPDELTRRVQGDAKFAAAMAEQIMRGGKADPELRQFLAMTLAQAQPALLERSAEVLLRNADVHARQQAFDLLSSLPDPPKAVAAAARQALLTEGNPQALANALEALRASGGLASMRTDEAMVQQLRQYASSTDPQLRRESVAALIQADRTGAVEPVLRQALADTDPSVQVAAIGAAIDAGIRSPETKSQLLGLCFDPQADPQVRAEAMSALQSFRLTSDEAIRLAPLEQQLAAAAP
;
A
#
# COMPACT_ATOMS: atom_id res chain seq x y z
N MET A 1 35.56 -0.90 -9.04
CA MET A 1 35.82 0.05 -7.92
C MET A 1 35.23 -0.58 -6.67
N ASN A 2 36.00 -0.65 -5.59
CA ASN A 2 35.51 -1.25 -4.34
C ASN A 2 34.39 -0.35 -3.74
N PRO A 3 33.28 -0.89 -3.20
CA PRO A 3 32.26 -0.11 -2.50
C PRO A 3 32.83 0.92 -1.50
N ASP A 4 33.86 0.57 -0.74
CA ASP A 4 34.45 1.47 0.25
C ASP A 4 35.22 2.66 -0.37
N GLU A 5 35.80 2.45 -1.56
CA GLU A 5 36.43 3.53 -2.32
C GLU A 5 35.40 4.47 -2.92
N LEU A 6 34.29 3.91 -3.41
CA LEU A 6 33.19 4.67 -3.95
C LEU A 6 32.55 5.54 -2.85
N THR A 7 32.24 4.97 -1.69
CA THR A 7 31.68 5.71 -0.54
C THR A 7 32.61 6.84 -0.11
N ARG A 8 33.92 6.58 0.04
CA ARG A 8 34.91 7.63 0.37
C ARG A 8 34.97 8.72 -0.70
N ARG A 9 34.88 8.37 -1.98
CA ARG A 9 34.85 9.35 -3.07
C ARG A 9 33.59 10.19 -3.04
N VAL A 10 32.43 9.59 -2.80
CA VAL A 10 31.17 10.32 -2.66
C VAL A 10 31.24 11.27 -1.46
N GLN A 11 31.84 10.87 -0.33
CA GLN A 11 32.01 11.75 0.83
C GLN A 11 32.95 12.93 0.56
N GLY A 12 34.03 12.72 -0.21
CA GLY A 12 35.06 13.74 -0.45
C GLY A 12 34.84 14.64 -1.68
N ASP A 13 33.99 14.24 -2.64
CA ASP A 13 33.78 14.95 -3.91
C ASP A 13 32.30 15.25 -4.13
N ALA A 14 31.90 16.48 -3.78
CA ALA A 14 30.53 16.95 -3.93
C ALA A 14 30.04 16.98 -5.39
N LYS A 15 30.93 17.20 -6.37
CA LYS A 15 30.55 17.19 -7.78
C LYS A 15 30.25 15.77 -8.24
N PHE A 16 31.06 14.81 -7.80
CA PHE A 16 30.82 13.40 -8.08
C PHE A 16 29.53 12.91 -7.42
N ALA A 17 29.26 13.28 -6.17
CA ALA A 17 28.02 12.96 -5.49
C ALA A 17 26.79 13.56 -6.19
N ALA A 18 26.88 14.82 -6.63
CA ALA A 18 25.80 15.47 -7.37
C ALA A 18 25.55 14.79 -8.73
N ALA A 19 26.60 14.42 -9.46
CA ALA A 19 26.47 13.67 -10.71
C ALA A 19 25.84 12.29 -10.50
N MET A 20 26.17 11.61 -9.40
CA MET A 20 25.53 10.35 -9.02
C MET A 20 24.04 10.54 -8.71
N ALA A 21 23.68 11.55 -7.92
CA ALA A 21 22.29 11.86 -7.60
C ALA A 21 21.48 12.19 -8.87
N GLU A 22 22.07 12.96 -9.79
CA GLU A 22 21.46 13.26 -11.08
C GLU A 22 21.29 11.99 -11.94
N GLN A 23 22.27 11.09 -11.95
CA GLN A 23 22.17 9.82 -12.66
C GLN A 23 21.04 8.95 -12.13
N ILE A 24 20.82 8.95 -10.80
CA ILE A 24 19.67 8.28 -10.19
C ILE A 24 18.37 8.95 -10.68
N MET A 25 18.26 10.27 -10.58
CA MET A 25 17.03 11.02 -10.90
C MET A 25 16.62 10.99 -12.38
N ARG A 26 17.56 10.92 -13.32
CA ARG A 26 17.27 10.87 -14.78
C ARG A 26 16.64 9.53 -15.24
N GLY A 27 16.08 8.74 -14.32
CA GLY A 27 15.61 7.38 -14.51
C GLY A 27 14.66 7.21 -15.70
N GLY A 28 15.14 6.50 -16.72
CA GLY A 28 14.31 5.98 -17.83
C GLY A 28 14.92 4.79 -18.58
N LYS A 29 16.24 4.53 -18.43
CA LYS A 29 16.94 3.39 -19.08
C LYS A 29 18.08 2.77 -18.26
N ALA A 30 18.35 3.28 -17.05
CA ALA A 30 19.44 2.76 -16.24
C ALA A 30 19.01 1.44 -15.56
N ASP A 31 19.96 0.50 -15.51
CA ASP A 31 19.83 -0.76 -14.79
C ASP A 31 19.28 -0.54 -13.36
N PRO A 32 18.14 -1.18 -13.00
CA PRO A 32 17.57 -1.11 -11.66
C PRO A 32 18.58 -1.44 -10.55
N GLU A 33 19.45 -2.43 -10.77
CA GLU A 33 20.44 -2.87 -9.78
C GLU A 33 21.49 -1.79 -9.54
N LEU A 34 21.99 -1.19 -10.63
CA LEU A 34 22.93 -0.08 -10.54
C LEU A 34 22.30 1.11 -9.80
N ARG A 35 21.05 1.45 -10.08
CA ARG A 35 20.38 2.57 -9.40
C ARG A 35 20.24 2.30 -7.90
N GLN A 36 19.84 1.10 -7.51
CA GLN A 36 19.76 0.71 -6.11
C GLN A 36 21.14 0.80 -5.43
N PHE A 37 22.18 0.28 -6.09
CA PHE A 37 23.54 0.38 -5.58
C PHE A 37 24.00 1.84 -5.38
N LEU A 38 23.73 2.72 -6.36
CA LEU A 38 24.05 4.15 -6.24
C LEU A 38 23.23 4.83 -5.13
N ALA A 39 21.94 4.49 -4.99
CA ALA A 39 21.08 5.01 -3.94
C ALA A 39 21.57 4.59 -2.55
N MET A 40 21.94 3.32 -2.36
CA MET A 40 22.51 2.82 -1.12
C MET A 40 23.86 3.47 -0.80
N THR A 41 24.69 3.70 -1.81
CA THR A 41 25.97 4.41 -1.66
C THR A 41 25.73 5.85 -1.19
N LEU A 42 24.80 6.57 -1.82
CA LEU A 42 24.44 7.92 -1.39
C LEU A 42 23.79 7.94 -0.01
N ALA A 43 22.95 6.97 0.33
CA ALA A 43 22.33 6.89 1.65
C ALA A 43 23.38 6.79 2.77
N GLN A 44 24.47 6.05 2.54
CA GLN A 44 25.56 5.91 3.50
C GLN A 44 26.48 7.14 3.53
N ALA A 45 26.81 7.69 2.37
CA ALA A 45 27.79 8.76 2.25
C ALA A 45 27.20 10.17 2.48
N GLN A 46 26.01 10.43 1.93
CA GLN A 46 25.34 11.73 1.89
C GLN A 46 23.79 11.58 1.93
N PRO A 47 23.20 11.10 3.04
CA PRO A 47 21.75 10.87 3.14
C PRO A 47 20.92 12.11 2.82
N ALA A 48 21.36 13.30 3.25
CA ALA A 48 20.68 14.56 2.96
C ALA A 48 20.61 14.89 1.45
N LEU A 49 21.56 14.42 0.64
CA LEU A 49 21.50 14.59 -0.82
C LEU A 49 20.49 13.63 -1.44
N LEU A 50 20.40 12.40 -0.92
CA LEU A 50 19.39 11.43 -1.35
C LEU A 50 17.98 11.90 -1.00
N GLU A 51 17.77 12.44 0.21
CA GLU A 51 16.51 13.06 0.63
C GLU A 51 16.08 14.18 -0.31
N ARG A 52 16.96 15.15 -0.61
CA ARG A 52 16.66 16.22 -1.57
C ARG A 52 16.34 15.70 -2.97
N SER A 53 17.01 14.64 -3.40
CA SER A 53 16.75 14.02 -4.69
C SER A 53 15.35 13.40 -4.74
N ALA A 54 14.94 12.73 -3.66
CA ALA A 54 13.57 12.24 -3.51
C ALA A 54 12.55 13.39 -3.48
N GLU A 55 12.83 14.49 -2.77
CA GLU A 55 11.95 15.68 -2.75
C GLU A 55 11.72 16.29 -4.14
N VAL A 56 12.77 16.34 -4.97
CA VAL A 56 12.65 16.81 -6.36
C VAL A 56 11.75 15.87 -7.17
N LEU A 57 11.93 14.56 -7.01
CA LEU A 57 11.13 13.55 -7.70
C LEU A 57 9.66 13.54 -7.23
N LEU A 58 9.38 13.76 -5.94
CA LEU A 58 8.02 13.85 -5.39
C LEU A 58 7.23 15.03 -5.98
N ARG A 59 7.90 16.12 -6.37
CA ARG A 59 7.27 17.30 -6.98
C ARG A 59 7.15 17.18 -8.50
N ASN A 60 7.69 16.13 -9.10
CA ASN A 60 7.63 15.91 -10.54
C ASN A 60 6.20 15.56 -10.95
N ALA A 61 5.76 16.04 -12.12
CA ALA A 61 4.43 15.74 -12.67
C ALA A 61 4.29 14.26 -13.10
N ASP A 62 5.40 13.57 -13.39
CA ASP A 62 5.41 12.15 -13.74
C ASP A 62 5.19 11.27 -12.49
N VAL A 63 4.19 10.39 -12.55
CA VAL A 63 3.86 9.42 -11.50
C VAL A 63 5.03 8.45 -11.26
N HIS A 64 5.76 8.05 -12.32
CA HIS A 64 6.91 7.15 -12.18
C HIS A 64 8.07 7.81 -11.43
N ALA A 65 8.30 9.10 -11.67
CA ALA A 65 9.27 9.87 -10.89
C ALA A 65 8.87 9.92 -9.41
N ARG A 66 7.59 10.14 -9.10
CA ARG A 66 7.11 10.13 -7.71
C ARG A 66 7.24 8.76 -7.05
N GLN A 67 6.96 7.67 -7.77
CA GLN A 67 7.21 6.31 -7.28
C GLN A 67 8.69 6.09 -6.98
N GLN A 68 9.56 6.49 -7.90
CA GLN A 68 11.00 6.40 -7.72
C GLN A 68 11.47 7.15 -6.46
N ALA A 69 10.83 8.27 -6.11
CA ALA A 69 11.15 8.99 -4.89
C ALA A 69 10.94 8.12 -3.64
N PHE A 70 9.84 7.37 -3.56
CA PHE A 70 9.59 6.45 -2.44
C PHE A 70 10.63 5.32 -2.38
N ASP A 71 11.09 4.82 -3.53
CA ASP A 71 12.16 3.81 -3.59
C ASP A 71 13.49 4.37 -3.06
N LEU A 72 13.80 5.65 -3.36
CA LEU A 72 14.99 6.32 -2.82
C LEU A 72 14.90 6.52 -1.31
N LEU A 73 13.75 6.99 -0.81
CA LEU A 73 13.52 7.16 0.63
C LEU A 73 13.63 5.82 1.38
N SER A 74 13.21 4.72 0.74
CA SER A 74 13.34 3.37 1.28
C SER A 74 14.79 2.90 1.44
N SER A 75 15.75 3.59 0.81
CA SER A 75 17.18 3.30 0.91
C SER A 75 17.89 4.06 2.04
N LEU A 76 17.21 4.98 2.74
CA LEU A 76 17.79 5.78 3.83
C LEU A 76 18.05 4.95 5.11
N PRO A 77 18.86 5.45 6.07
CA PRO A 77 19.11 4.75 7.34
C PRO A 77 17.89 4.59 8.26
N ASP A 78 16.92 5.53 8.20
CA ASP A 78 15.61 5.42 8.87
C ASP A 78 14.48 5.52 7.82
N PRO A 79 14.32 4.48 6.97
CA PRO A 79 13.37 4.53 5.87
C PRO A 79 11.91 4.73 6.30
N PRO A 80 11.38 4.03 7.34
CA PRO A 80 9.98 4.15 7.71
C PRO A 80 9.54 5.58 8.01
N LYS A 81 10.38 6.35 8.72
CA LYS A 81 10.06 7.73 9.08
C LYS A 81 10.06 8.66 7.87
N ALA A 82 11.07 8.55 7.00
CA ALA A 82 11.20 9.40 5.83
C ALA A 82 10.08 9.13 4.80
N VAL A 83 9.79 7.86 4.54
CA VAL A 83 8.70 7.43 3.66
C VAL A 83 7.35 7.91 4.21
N ALA A 84 7.09 7.74 5.52
CA ALA A 84 5.84 8.17 6.13
C ALA A 84 5.60 9.69 6.05
N ALA A 85 6.67 10.50 6.18
CA ALA A 85 6.58 11.94 6.08
C ALA A 85 6.27 12.40 4.64
N ALA A 86 7.01 11.84 3.67
CA ALA A 86 6.79 12.11 2.25
C ALA A 86 5.38 11.69 1.79
N ALA A 87 4.93 10.50 2.19
CA ALA A 87 3.63 9.99 1.82
C ALA A 87 2.49 10.87 2.37
N ARG A 88 2.56 11.31 3.63
CA ARG A 88 1.59 12.28 4.17
C ARG A 88 1.57 13.58 3.40
N GLN A 89 2.74 14.12 3.06
CA GLN A 89 2.83 15.35 2.29
C GLN A 89 2.19 15.19 0.91
N ALA A 90 2.40 14.04 0.25
CA ALA A 90 1.75 13.70 -1.01
C ALA A 90 0.23 13.65 -0.85
N LEU A 91 -0.30 12.99 0.18
CA LEU A 91 -1.75 12.95 0.44
C LEU A 91 -2.37 14.34 0.61
N LEU A 92 -1.63 15.33 1.09
CA LEU A 92 -2.12 16.70 1.28
C LEU A 92 -2.07 17.57 0.02
N THR A 93 -1.26 17.21 -0.97
CA THR A 93 -0.93 18.11 -2.10
C THR A 93 -1.20 17.52 -3.47
N GLU A 94 -1.33 16.20 -3.55
CA GLU A 94 -1.52 15.48 -4.80
C GLU A 94 -2.99 15.45 -5.23
N GLY A 95 -3.23 15.60 -6.53
CA GLY A 95 -4.55 15.48 -7.14
C GLY A 95 -4.69 14.23 -8.02
N ASN A 96 -3.59 13.62 -8.43
CA ASN A 96 -3.59 12.44 -9.27
C ASN A 96 -3.95 11.17 -8.44
N PRO A 97 -5.01 10.42 -8.81
CA PRO A 97 -5.45 9.26 -8.05
C PRO A 97 -4.40 8.15 -7.89
N GLN A 98 -3.63 7.90 -8.95
CA GLN A 98 -2.56 6.90 -8.94
C GLN A 98 -1.46 7.27 -7.94
N ALA A 99 -1.03 8.52 -7.94
CA ALA A 99 -0.01 8.97 -7.00
C ALA A 99 -0.51 9.02 -5.54
N LEU A 100 -1.79 9.34 -5.32
CA LEU A 100 -2.41 9.21 -4.00
C LEU A 100 -2.44 7.74 -3.54
N ALA A 101 -2.78 6.80 -4.41
CA ALA A 101 -2.78 5.38 -4.09
C ALA A 101 -1.37 4.90 -3.72
N ASN A 102 -0.35 5.27 -4.50
CA ASN A 102 1.05 4.93 -4.19
C ASN A 102 1.50 5.54 -2.85
N ALA A 103 1.06 6.75 -2.53
CA ALA A 103 1.35 7.37 -1.24
C ALA A 103 0.70 6.60 -0.07
N LEU A 104 -0.54 6.14 -0.22
CA LEU A 104 -1.21 5.32 0.81
C LEU A 104 -0.51 3.98 1.01
N GLU A 105 -0.11 3.33 -0.07
CA GLU A 105 0.65 2.08 -0.02
C GLU A 105 1.98 2.28 0.71
N ALA A 106 2.74 3.32 0.35
CA ALA A 106 4.00 3.67 0.98
C ALA A 106 3.82 3.97 2.48
N LEU A 107 2.76 4.70 2.84
CA LEU A 107 2.45 5.04 4.23
C LEU A 107 2.06 3.81 5.06
N ARG A 108 1.39 2.84 4.44
CA ARG A 108 1.06 1.56 5.07
C ARG A 108 2.30 0.70 5.28
N ALA A 109 3.10 0.52 4.23
CA ALA A 109 4.34 -0.24 4.27
C ALA A 109 5.34 0.32 5.32
N SER A 110 5.35 1.63 5.52
CA SER A 110 6.19 2.29 6.51
C SER A 110 5.64 2.26 7.94
N GLY A 111 4.47 1.65 8.18
CA GLY A 111 3.77 1.67 9.47
C GLY A 111 3.22 3.05 9.88
N GLY A 112 3.18 4.01 8.94
CA GLY A 112 2.81 5.40 9.18
C GLY A 112 1.31 5.62 9.44
N LEU A 113 0.45 4.64 9.13
CA LEU A 113 -1.00 4.72 9.38
C LEU A 113 -1.33 4.97 10.87
N ALA A 114 -0.49 4.47 11.79
CA ALA A 114 -0.74 4.59 13.22
C ALA A 114 -0.86 6.05 13.70
N SER A 115 -0.18 6.98 13.05
CA SER A 115 -0.22 8.42 13.37
C SER A 115 -1.26 9.21 12.57
N MET A 116 -1.93 8.60 11.59
CA MET A 116 -3.10 9.21 10.94
C MET A 116 -4.36 9.09 11.81
N ARG A 117 -4.36 8.16 12.77
CA ARG A 117 -5.53 7.80 13.59
C ARG A 117 -6.13 8.97 14.34
N THR A 118 -5.29 9.91 14.77
CA THR A 118 -5.70 11.08 15.56
C THR A 118 -5.98 12.31 14.68
N ASP A 119 -5.80 12.18 13.37
CA ASP A 119 -6.01 13.25 12.41
C ASP A 119 -7.37 13.08 11.72
N GLU A 120 -8.40 13.67 12.32
CA GLU A 120 -9.77 13.58 11.82
C GLU A 120 -9.90 14.10 10.38
N ALA A 121 -9.16 15.15 10.01
CA ALA A 121 -9.20 15.70 8.67
C ALA A 121 -8.67 14.69 7.65
N MET A 122 -7.54 14.05 7.96
CA MET A 122 -6.99 12.98 7.14
C MET A 122 -7.93 11.77 7.05
N VAL A 123 -8.57 11.36 8.15
CA VAL A 123 -9.57 10.27 8.13
C VAL A 123 -10.75 10.62 7.22
N GLN A 124 -11.25 11.85 7.26
CA GLN A 124 -12.32 12.29 6.35
C GLN A 124 -11.86 12.30 4.88
N GLN A 125 -10.63 12.72 4.62
CA GLN A 125 -10.05 12.69 3.28
C GLN A 125 -9.93 11.25 2.74
N LEU A 126 -9.49 10.30 3.56
CA LEU A 126 -9.47 8.88 3.19
C LEU A 126 -10.87 8.35 2.89
N ARG A 127 -11.91 8.78 3.63
CA ARG A 127 -13.31 8.40 3.33
C ARG A 127 -13.76 8.90 1.96
N GLN A 128 -13.32 10.09 1.56
CA GLN A 128 -13.58 10.61 0.21
C GLN A 128 -12.86 9.76 -0.84
N TYR A 129 -11.59 9.42 -0.61
CA TYR A 129 -10.81 8.57 -1.52
C TYR A 129 -11.34 7.14 -1.65
N ALA A 130 -11.92 6.59 -0.58
CA ALA A 130 -12.64 5.31 -0.61
C ALA A 130 -13.88 5.32 -1.52
N SER A 131 -14.33 6.50 -1.97
CA SER A 131 -15.42 6.66 -2.95
C SER A 131 -14.93 7.19 -4.31
N SER A 132 -13.62 7.16 -4.56
CA SER A 132 -13.01 7.58 -5.84
C SER A 132 -13.53 6.75 -7.01
N THR A 133 -13.55 7.33 -8.23
CA THR A 133 -13.79 6.54 -9.44
C THR A 133 -12.62 5.61 -9.77
N ASP A 134 -11.42 5.95 -9.31
CA ASP A 134 -10.21 5.14 -9.48
C ASP A 134 -10.22 3.96 -8.49
N PRO A 135 -10.23 2.70 -8.97
CA PRO A 135 -10.33 1.53 -8.11
C PRO A 135 -9.07 1.33 -7.25
N GLN A 136 -7.88 1.71 -7.74
CA GLN A 136 -6.65 1.56 -6.96
C GLN A 136 -6.65 2.50 -5.76
N LEU A 137 -7.07 3.75 -5.95
CA LEU A 137 -7.22 4.70 -4.86
C LEU A 137 -8.29 4.25 -3.87
N ARG A 138 -9.43 3.72 -4.34
CA ARG A 138 -10.45 3.13 -3.44
C ARG A 138 -9.85 2.00 -2.60
N ARG A 139 -9.17 1.05 -3.25
CA ARG A 139 -8.54 -0.12 -2.64
C ARG A 139 -7.60 0.28 -1.49
N GLU A 140 -6.65 1.15 -1.79
CA GLU A 140 -5.66 1.58 -0.79
C GLU A 140 -6.29 2.41 0.34
N SER A 141 -7.31 3.22 0.04
CA SER A 141 -8.02 4.03 1.04
C SER A 141 -8.85 3.19 1.99
N VAL A 142 -9.54 2.16 1.48
CA VAL A 142 -10.28 1.20 2.29
C VAL A 142 -9.34 0.46 3.24
N ALA A 143 -8.23 -0.08 2.71
CA ALA A 143 -7.24 -0.78 3.53
C ALA A 143 -6.67 0.14 4.62
N ALA A 144 -6.31 1.38 4.27
CA ALA A 144 -5.80 2.36 5.21
C ALA A 144 -6.82 2.70 6.31
N LEU A 145 -8.09 2.93 5.97
CA LEU A 145 -9.16 3.23 6.93
C LEU A 145 -9.38 2.08 7.91
N ILE A 146 -9.50 0.85 7.42
CA ILE A 146 -9.74 -0.34 8.25
C ILE A 146 -8.56 -0.58 9.22
N GLN A 147 -7.32 -0.46 8.75
CA GLN A 147 -6.13 -0.65 9.59
C GLN A 147 -5.88 0.50 10.58
N ALA A 148 -6.32 1.72 10.23
CA ALA A 148 -6.25 2.86 11.12
C ALA A 148 -7.27 2.77 12.26
N ASP A 149 -8.45 2.19 12.02
CA ASP A 149 -9.52 2.17 13.01
C ASP A 149 -9.31 1.18 14.16
N ARG A 150 -9.64 1.64 15.36
CA ARG A 150 -9.70 0.83 16.59
C ARG A 150 -11.05 0.95 17.30
N THR A 151 -11.99 1.71 16.72
CA THR A 151 -13.23 2.13 17.37
C THR A 151 -14.46 1.38 16.85
N GLY A 152 -14.33 0.64 15.75
CA GLY A 152 -15.44 -0.04 15.08
C GLY A 152 -16.20 0.85 14.10
N ALA A 153 -15.77 2.11 13.92
CA ALA A 153 -16.38 3.07 13.00
C ALA A 153 -16.12 2.78 11.50
N VAL A 154 -15.36 1.73 11.17
CA VAL A 154 -15.11 1.29 9.79
C VAL A 154 -16.17 0.37 9.21
N GLU A 155 -17.12 -0.11 10.00
CA GLU A 155 -18.12 -1.07 9.52
C GLU A 155 -18.92 -0.58 8.28
N PRO A 156 -19.31 0.71 8.16
CA PRO A 156 -19.90 1.22 6.93
C PRO A 156 -18.95 1.17 5.72
N VAL A 157 -17.66 1.46 5.93
CA VAL A 157 -16.62 1.46 4.89
C VAL A 157 -16.36 0.03 4.44
N LEU A 158 -16.19 -0.90 5.39
CA LEU A 158 -16.00 -2.33 5.10
C LEU A 158 -17.19 -2.90 4.32
N ARG A 159 -18.42 -2.60 4.75
CA ARG A 159 -19.63 -3.02 4.03
C ARG A 159 -19.65 -2.53 2.59
N GLN A 160 -19.33 -1.25 2.37
CA GLN A 160 -19.30 -0.69 1.03
C GLN A 160 -18.22 -1.36 0.16
N ALA A 161 -17.04 -1.61 0.73
CA ALA A 161 -15.92 -2.19 -0.01
C ALA A 161 -16.10 -3.69 -0.32
N LEU A 162 -16.76 -4.45 0.56
CA LEU A 162 -17.14 -5.84 0.27
C LEU A 162 -18.18 -5.93 -0.86
N ALA A 163 -18.97 -4.88 -1.07
CA ALA A 163 -19.92 -4.75 -2.17
C ALA A 163 -19.38 -3.95 -3.38
N ASP A 164 -18.07 -3.64 -3.42
CA ASP A 164 -17.48 -2.90 -4.53
C ASP A 164 -17.57 -3.70 -5.84
N THR A 165 -17.70 -2.99 -6.96
CA THR A 165 -17.74 -3.59 -8.29
C THR A 165 -16.38 -4.08 -8.77
N ASP A 166 -15.29 -3.55 -8.20
CA ASP A 166 -13.93 -3.94 -8.52
C ASP A 166 -13.44 -5.04 -7.57
N PRO A 167 -13.10 -6.24 -8.09
CA PRO A 167 -12.65 -7.36 -7.26
C PRO A 167 -11.42 -7.05 -6.40
N SER A 168 -10.52 -6.17 -6.86
CA SER A 168 -9.32 -5.82 -6.10
C SER A 168 -9.64 -5.03 -4.83
N VAL A 169 -10.71 -4.22 -4.86
CA VAL A 169 -11.22 -3.50 -3.68
C VAL A 169 -11.86 -4.48 -2.70
N GLN A 170 -12.63 -5.44 -3.20
CA GLN A 170 -13.25 -6.48 -2.37
C GLN A 170 -12.18 -7.33 -1.66
N VAL A 171 -11.15 -7.80 -2.38
CA VAL A 171 -10.03 -8.57 -1.80
C VAL A 171 -9.30 -7.75 -0.73
N ALA A 172 -9.01 -6.47 -0.98
CA ALA A 172 -8.35 -5.62 0.01
C ALA A 172 -9.21 -5.40 1.25
N ALA A 173 -10.54 -5.28 1.09
CA ALA A 173 -11.47 -5.16 2.20
C ALA A 173 -11.49 -6.43 3.08
N ILE A 174 -11.53 -7.61 2.44
CA ILE A 174 -11.45 -8.91 3.13
C ILE A 174 -10.14 -9.01 3.91
N GLY A 175 -9.00 -8.80 3.25
CA GLY A 175 -7.69 -8.88 3.89
C GLY A 175 -7.54 -7.90 5.05
N ALA A 176 -7.93 -6.63 4.86
CA ALA A 176 -7.86 -5.62 5.91
C ALA A 176 -8.78 -5.96 7.10
N ALA A 177 -9.96 -6.53 6.86
CA ALA A 177 -10.84 -6.98 7.94
C ALA A 177 -10.25 -8.13 8.77
N ILE A 178 -9.58 -9.08 8.11
CA ILE A 178 -8.85 -10.18 8.77
C ILE A 178 -7.72 -9.59 9.63
N ASP A 179 -6.88 -8.74 9.05
CA ASP A 179 -5.73 -8.11 9.73
C ASP A 179 -6.17 -7.29 10.95
N ALA A 180 -7.29 -6.57 10.83
CA ALA A 180 -7.88 -5.79 11.92
C ALA A 180 -8.66 -6.66 12.93
N GLY A 181 -8.85 -7.96 12.66
CA GLY A 181 -9.59 -8.87 13.54
C GLY A 181 -11.09 -8.58 13.62
N ILE A 182 -11.68 -7.99 12.57
CA ILE A 182 -13.10 -7.66 12.52
C ILE A 182 -13.92 -8.95 12.35
N ARG A 183 -14.81 -9.24 13.32
CA ARG A 183 -15.60 -10.48 13.36
C ARG A 183 -17.09 -10.24 13.63
N SER A 184 -17.66 -9.16 13.10
CA SER A 184 -19.09 -8.87 13.29
C SER A 184 -19.99 -9.87 12.55
N PRO A 185 -21.21 -10.14 13.04
CA PRO A 185 -22.20 -10.94 12.33
C PRO A 185 -22.48 -10.44 10.91
N GLU A 186 -22.48 -9.12 10.72
CA GLU A 186 -22.68 -8.43 9.45
C GLU A 186 -21.54 -8.75 8.48
N THR A 187 -20.29 -8.70 8.95
CA THR A 187 -19.11 -9.05 8.16
C THR A 187 -19.17 -10.52 7.74
N LYS A 188 -19.50 -11.42 8.68
CA LYS A 188 -19.69 -12.86 8.39
C LYS A 188 -20.75 -13.08 7.32
N SER A 189 -21.89 -12.41 7.43
CA SER A 189 -23.01 -12.54 6.49
C SER A 189 -22.61 -12.10 5.07
N GLN A 190 -21.84 -11.02 4.94
CA GLN A 190 -21.34 -10.56 3.64
C GLN A 190 -20.32 -11.51 3.03
N LEU A 191 -19.38 -12.03 3.83
CA LEU A 191 -18.41 -13.03 3.37
C LEU A 191 -19.11 -14.32 2.89
N LEU A 192 -20.12 -14.80 3.63
CA LEU A 192 -20.95 -15.91 3.16
C LEU A 192 -21.64 -15.59 1.83
N GLY A 193 -22.19 -14.38 1.69
CA GLY A 193 -22.77 -13.89 0.45
C GLY A 193 -21.79 -13.98 -0.73
N LEU A 194 -20.57 -13.48 -0.56
CA LEU A 194 -19.51 -13.55 -1.57
C LEU A 194 -19.16 -14.99 -1.95
N CYS A 195 -19.05 -15.91 -0.98
CA CYS A 195 -18.76 -17.32 -1.27
C CYS A 195 -19.82 -17.99 -2.18
N PHE A 196 -21.09 -17.66 -1.93
CA PHE A 196 -22.24 -18.24 -2.63
C PHE A 196 -22.66 -17.49 -3.89
N ASP A 197 -22.08 -16.32 -4.17
CA ASP A 197 -22.36 -15.56 -5.38
C ASP A 197 -21.63 -16.19 -6.58
N PRO A 198 -22.35 -16.76 -7.57
CA PRO A 198 -21.73 -17.35 -8.75
C PRO A 198 -21.14 -16.31 -9.72
N GLN A 199 -21.47 -15.03 -9.56
CA GLN A 199 -20.93 -13.94 -10.37
C GLN A 199 -19.73 -13.25 -9.70
N ALA A 200 -19.45 -13.54 -8.43
CA ALA A 200 -18.27 -13.00 -7.76
C ALA A 200 -16.99 -13.55 -8.39
N ASP A 201 -15.96 -12.70 -8.42
CA ASP A 201 -14.65 -13.07 -8.91
C ASP A 201 -14.09 -14.30 -8.16
N PRO A 202 -13.46 -15.27 -8.84
CA PRO A 202 -12.93 -16.48 -8.21
C PRO A 202 -11.97 -16.19 -7.04
N GLN A 203 -11.13 -15.16 -7.16
CA GLN A 203 -10.22 -14.76 -6.09
C GLN A 203 -11.00 -14.21 -4.90
N VAL A 204 -12.00 -13.36 -5.12
CA VAL A 204 -12.87 -12.84 -4.05
C VAL A 204 -13.56 -13.97 -3.30
N ARG A 205 -14.06 -14.98 -4.01
CA ARG A 205 -14.68 -16.17 -3.41
C ARG A 205 -13.70 -16.97 -2.56
N ALA A 206 -12.47 -17.17 -3.05
CA ALA A 206 -11.42 -17.87 -2.33
C ALA A 206 -11.00 -17.11 -1.05
N GLU A 207 -10.79 -15.80 -1.15
CA GLU A 207 -10.42 -14.94 -0.03
C GLU A 207 -11.54 -14.87 1.03
N ALA A 208 -12.80 -14.75 0.60
CA ALA A 208 -13.94 -14.75 1.53
C ALA A 208 -14.05 -16.08 2.28
N MET A 209 -13.80 -17.19 1.60
CA MET A 209 -13.80 -18.53 2.21
C MET A 209 -12.64 -18.70 3.20
N SER A 210 -11.45 -18.21 2.86
CA SER A 210 -10.30 -18.18 3.79
C SER A 210 -10.62 -17.34 5.03
N ALA A 211 -11.20 -16.14 4.84
CA ALA A 211 -11.59 -15.26 5.94
C ALA A 211 -12.55 -15.93 6.93
N LEU A 212 -13.53 -16.69 6.41
CA LEU A 212 -14.54 -17.40 7.20
C LEU A 212 -13.97 -18.47 8.14
N GLN A 213 -12.73 -18.95 7.91
CA GLN A 213 -12.05 -19.86 8.84
C GLN A 213 -11.80 -19.21 10.21
N SER A 214 -11.75 -17.88 10.27
CA SER A 214 -11.59 -17.13 11.51
C SER A 214 -12.92 -16.86 12.25
N PHE A 215 -14.04 -17.30 11.68
CA PHE A 215 -15.38 -17.14 12.25
C PHE A 215 -15.90 -18.46 12.82
N ARG A 216 -16.77 -18.37 13.83
CA ARG A 216 -17.56 -19.52 14.27
C ARG A 216 -18.67 -19.78 13.26
N LEU A 217 -18.62 -20.93 12.59
CA LEU A 217 -19.66 -21.40 11.69
C LEU A 217 -20.69 -22.25 12.45
N THR A 218 -21.94 -22.12 12.06
CA THR A 218 -23.00 -23.07 12.41
C THR A 218 -22.84 -24.35 11.58
N SER A 219 -23.46 -25.44 12.03
CA SER A 219 -23.44 -26.71 11.31
C SER A 219 -23.96 -26.56 9.87
N ASP A 220 -25.03 -25.79 9.68
CA ASP A 220 -25.63 -25.57 8.36
C ASP A 220 -24.72 -24.76 7.44
N GLU A 221 -24.07 -23.71 7.95
CA GLU A 221 -23.10 -22.92 7.18
C GLU A 221 -21.90 -23.78 6.77
N ALA A 222 -21.36 -24.60 7.69
CA ALA A 222 -20.24 -25.49 7.40
C ALA A 222 -20.58 -26.53 6.33
N ILE A 223 -21.77 -27.14 6.41
CA ILE A 223 -22.25 -28.11 5.41
C ILE A 223 -22.37 -27.44 4.04
N ARG A 224 -22.85 -26.20 3.98
CA ARG A 224 -23.02 -25.47 2.72
C ARG A 224 -21.70 -25.00 2.10
N LEU A 225 -20.68 -24.74 2.90
CA LEU A 225 -19.36 -24.31 2.41
C LEU A 225 -18.51 -25.48 1.90
N ALA A 226 -18.64 -26.68 2.47
CA ALA A 226 -17.81 -27.84 2.13
C ALA A 226 -17.71 -28.16 0.61
N PRO A 227 -18.81 -28.10 -0.19
CA PRO A 227 -18.71 -28.30 -1.64
C PRO A 227 -17.90 -27.21 -2.35
N LEU A 228 -17.95 -25.96 -1.87
CA LEU A 228 -17.23 -24.84 -2.47
C LEU A 228 -15.72 -24.93 -2.18
N GLU A 229 -15.36 -25.38 -0.99
CA GLU A 229 -13.96 -25.65 -0.61
C GLU A 229 -13.33 -26.69 -1.56
N GLN A 230 -14.06 -27.77 -1.85
CA GLN A 230 -13.61 -28.81 -2.79
C GLN A 230 -13.44 -28.28 -4.22
N GLN A 231 -14.38 -27.44 -4.69
CA GLN A 231 -14.31 -26.85 -6.03
C GLN A 231 -13.12 -25.92 -6.19
N LEU A 232 -12.83 -25.09 -5.18
CA LEU A 232 -11.70 -24.16 -5.21
C LEU A 232 -10.36 -24.91 -5.09
N ALA A 233 -10.29 -25.96 -4.26
CA ALA A 233 -9.10 -26.81 -4.17
C ALA A 233 -8.81 -27.55 -5.50
N ALA A 234 -9.85 -27.95 -6.24
CA ALA A 234 -9.70 -28.60 -7.55
C ALA A 234 -9.34 -27.62 -8.68
N ALA A 235 -9.55 -26.32 -8.49
CA ALA A 235 -9.27 -25.27 -9.47
C ALA A 235 -7.89 -24.61 -9.28
N ALA A 236 -7.15 -24.95 -8.21
CA ALA A 236 -5.79 -24.47 -8.01
C ALA A 236 -4.81 -25.17 -8.99
N PRO A 237 -3.97 -24.43 -9.71
CA PRO A 237 -3.05 -24.96 -10.73
C PRO A 237 -1.89 -25.80 -10.16
#